data_AF-A0A225VUW9-F1
#
_entry.id   AF-A0A225VUW9-F1
#
_cell.length_a   1.000
_cell.length_b   1.000
_cell.length_c   1.000
_cell.angle_alpha   90.00
_cell.angle_beta   90.00
_cell.angle_gamma   90.00
#
_symmetry.space_group_name_H-M   'P 1'
#
loop_
_entity.id
_entity.type
_entity.pdbx_description
1 polymer ?
#
loop_
_entity_poly.entity_id
_entity_poly.type
_entity_poly.pdbx_seq_one_letter_code
_entity_poly.pdbx_strand_id
1 'polypeptide(L)'
;MDWLKKKKEAAQQVAAKISNKRTAFRGEGNVLGGGDASSSAAVDPPVSSRLPSVKLPFTSNKLSALSAEEQQKRRELQAKALEQRGNAWGKRVATARKARQQQEEDHEKKFQYAAPPPSSDAAALAGPPPIVLSNDQVKVRELQSAHQQMGFNPYEATFSSSTQAVSAMNAIITYSDGDSNGAVYVLLRQDAALAMTAAETLIKMLTNVVKNPQDEKFRKIRLSNGAVQTKLVVVPGAVDILAEAGFLRAEIDGEVYLMLTAGLFQAERVQSAIDRTEVALIQLQHGFA
;
A
#
# COMPACT_ATOMS: atom_id res chain seq x y z
N MET A 1 7.49 25.48 42.66
CA MET A 1 8.07 25.56 41.29
C MET A 1 8.63 24.21 40.81
N ASP A 2 8.24 23.09 41.43
CA ASP A 2 9.11 21.90 41.48
C ASP A 2 8.72 20.80 40.49
N TRP A 3 7.51 20.86 39.94
CA TRP A 3 7.07 19.99 38.84
C TRP A 3 7.93 20.16 37.57
N LEU A 4 8.40 21.39 37.31
CA LEU A 4 9.31 21.73 36.22
C LEU A 4 10.72 21.16 36.43
N LYS A 5 11.23 21.20 37.68
CA LYS A 5 12.51 20.54 38.03
C LYS A 5 12.41 19.03 37.82
N LYS A 6 11.35 18.40 38.34
CA LYS A 6 11.09 16.96 38.20
C LYS A 6 10.98 16.50 36.74
N LYS A 7 10.34 17.29 35.86
CA LYS A 7 10.34 17.02 34.40
C LYS A 7 11.74 17.18 33.77
N LYS A 8 12.52 18.18 34.17
CA LYS A 8 13.89 18.41 33.66
C LYS A 8 14.83 17.27 34.04
N GLU A 9 14.78 16.80 35.29
CA GLU A 9 15.55 15.65 35.77
C GLU A 9 15.16 14.36 35.04
N ALA A 10 13.85 14.10 34.87
CA ALA A 10 13.38 12.94 34.10
C ALA A 10 13.92 12.95 32.65
N ALA A 11 13.90 14.09 31.97
CA ALA A 11 14.46 14.24 30.63
C ALA A 11 15.99 14.00 30.61
N GLN A 12 16.74 14.51 31.61
CA GLN A 12 18.18 14.27 31.72
C GLN A 12 18.52 12.80 32.00
N GLN A 13 17.74 12.11 32.84
CA GLN A 13 17.92 10.67 33.10
C GLN A 13 17.64 9.81 31.84
N VAL A 14 16.65 10.17 31.03
CA VAL A 14 16.39 9.50 29.74
C VAL A 14 17.54 9.73 28.76
N ALA A 15 18.05 10.96 28.65
CA ALA A 15 19.20 11.27 27.80
C ALA A 15 20.47 10.52 28.22
N ALA A 16 20.75 10.42 29.53
CA ALA A 16 21.88 9.66 30.06
C ALA A 16 21.77 8.16 29.75
N LYS A 17 20.58 7.57 29.89
CA LYS A 17 20.32 6.16 29.54
C LYS A 17 20.48 5.87 28.04
N ILE A 18 20.19 6.83 27.17
CA ILE A 18 20.40 6.71 25.71
C ILE A 18 21.89 6.82 25.36
N SER A 19 22.63 7.73 26.01
CA SER A 19 24.07 7.88 25.82
C SER A 19 24.84 6.61 26.20
N ASN A 20 24.50 6.02 27.36
CA ASN A 20 25.22 4.86 27.89
C ASN A 20 24.98 3.56 27.09
N LYS A 21 23.95 3.50 26.23
CA LYS A 21 23.69 2.37 25.31
C LYS A 21 24.55 2.41 24.03
N ARG A 22 25.50 3.34 23.91
CA ARG A 22 26.30 3.54 22.70
C ARG A 22 27.79 3.22 22.85
N THR A 23 28.17 2.44 23.87
CA THR A 23 29.53 1.94 24.07
C THR A 23 29.62 0.42 23.91
N ALA A 24 30.73 -0.04 23.34
CA ALA A 24 31.13 -1.44 23.20
C ALA A 24 30.23 -2.40 22.37
N PHE A 25 30.20 -2.19 21.04
CA PHE A 25 30.22 -3.34 20.11
C PHE A 25 31.66 -3.50 19.60
N ARG A 26 32.49 -4.22 20.35
CA ARG A 26 33.84 -4.62 19.93
C ARG A 26 33.73 -6.02 19.31
N GLY A 27 33.44 -6.09 18.01
CA GLY A 27 33.43 -7.36 17.30
C GLY A 27 34.85 -7.91 17.18
N GLU A 28 35.11 -9.06 17.79
CA GLU A 28 36.30 -9.85 17.47
C GLU A 28 36.13 -10.45 16.07
N GLY A 29 37.22 -10.43 15.29
CA GLY A 29 37.20 -10.89 13.91
C GLY A 29 37.13 -12.40 13.83
N ASN A 30 36.11 -12.93 13.14
CA ASN A 30 36.03 -14.35 12.84
C ASN A 30 37.05 -14.70 11.74
N VAL A 31 38.23 -15.15 12.14
CA VAL A 31 39.26 -15.67 11.23
C VAL A 31 38.82 -17.04 10.72
N LEU A 32 38.21 -17.08 9.54
CA LEU A 32 38.01 -18.33 8.82
C LEU A 32 39.31 -18.68 8.08
N GLY A 33 40.10 -19.55 8.71
CA GLY A 33 41.23 -20.20 8.06
C GLY A 33 40.75 -21.22 7.03
N GLY A 34 41.29 -21.13 5.81
CA GLY A 34 41.05 -22.09 4.74
C GLY A 34 42.31 -22.27 3.89
N GLY A 35 43.13 -23.24 4.26
CA GLY A 35 44.00 -23.98 3.33
C GLY A 35 43.39 -25.38 3.12
N ASP A 36 43.62 -26.14 2.05
CA ASP A 36 44.44 -25.93 0.84
C ASP A 36 43.75 -26.73 -0.32
N ALA A 37 44.21 -26.85 -1.58
CA ALA A 37 45.52 -26.56 -2.17
C ALA A 37 45.45 -26.31 -3.70
N SER A 38 46.59 -25.85 -4.25
CA SER A 38 47.15 -26.20 -5.56
C SER A 38 46.29 -26.15 -6.85
N SER A 39 46.48 -25.09 -7.64
CA SER A 39 46.93 -25.25 -9.04
C SER A 39 47.60 -23.98 -9.60
N SER A 40 48.83 -24.16 -10.06
CA SER A 40 49.75 -23.24 -10.77
C SER A 40 49.17 -22.36 -11.89
N ALA A 41 49.61 -21.09 -11.95
CA ALA A 41 50.30 -20.46 -13.10
C ALA A 41 50.71 -19.01 -12.78
N ALA A 42 51.83 -18.52 -13.33
CA ALA A 42 52.39 -17.19 -13.04
C ALA A 42 52.17 -16.20 -14.20
N VAL A 43 51.84 -14.93 -13.88
CA VAL A 43 52.05 -13.73 -14.72
C VAL A 43 52.32 -12.52 -13.80
N ASP A 44 53.17 -11.59 -14.25
CA ASP A 44 53.71 -10.43 -13.54
C ASP A 44 52.69 -9.35 -13.08
N PRO A 45 53.05 -8.50 -12.08
CA PRO A 45 52.19 -7.43 -11.57
C PRO A 45 52.34 -6.12 -12.36
N PRO A 46 51.24 -5.36 -12.54
CA PRO A 46 51.39 -3.90 -12.48
C PRO A 46 50.21 -3.11 -11.84
N VAL A 47 50.59 -1.99 -11.20
CA VAL A 47 49.81 -0.81 -10.78
C VAL A 47 48.58 -0.97 -9.85
N SER A 48 48.79 -0.66 -8.57
CA SER A 48 47.70 -0.29 -7.65
C SER A 48 47.24 1.16 -7.91
N SER A 49 46.02 1.32 -8.43
CA SER A 49 45.35 2.63 -8.56
C SER A 49 44.85 3.13 -7.20
N ARG A 50 45.71 3.80 -6.44
CA ARG A 50 45.34 4.50 -5.20
C ARG A 50 44.35 5.63 -5.49
N LEU A 51 43.06 5.43 -5.17
CA LEU A 51 42.11 6.53 -5.08
C LEU A 51 42.47 7.44 -3.89
N PRO A 52 42.44 8.78 -4.05
CA PRO A 52 42.86 9.70 -2.99
C PRO A 52 41.83 9.73 -1.86
N SER A 53 42.26 9.30 -0.66
CA SER A 53 41.49 9.49 0.57
C SER A 53 41.35 10.99 0.87
N VAL A 54 40.14 11.53 0.69
CA VAL A 54 39.81 12.91 1.01
C VAL A 54 39.82 13.08 2.54
N LYS A 55 40.98 13.43 3.09
CA LYS A 55 41.11 13.91 4.47
C LYS A 55 40.42 15.27 4.59
N LEU A 56 39.19 15.27 5.07
CA LEU A 56 38.55 16.49 5.56
C LEU A 56 39.38 17.03 6.74
N PRO A 57 39.91 18.26 6.67
CA PRO A 57 40.64 18.83 7.78
C PRO A 57 39.63 19.20 8.88
N PHE A 58 39.66 18.46 10.00
CA PHE A 58 39.01 18.86 11.24
C PHE A 58 39.75 20.07 11.82
N THR A 59 39.52 21.25 11.23
CA THR A 59 39.95 22.51 11.84
C THR A 59 39.08 22.73 13.07
N SER A 60 39.71 22.67 14.25
CA SER A 60 39.07 22.99 15.53
C SER A 60 38.90 24.50 15.67
N ASN A 61 38.18 25.12 14.73
CA ASN A 61 37.93 26.55 14.74
C ASN A 61 36.80 26.82 15.73
N LYS A 62 37.19 27.27 16.92
CA LYS A 62 36.28 27.61 18.02
C LYS A 62 35.41 28.79 17.58
N LEU A 63 34.20 28.49 17.10
CA LEU A 63 33.26 29.50 16.63
C LEU A 63 33.11 30.61 17.67
N SER A 64 33.33 31.85 17.24
CA SER A 64 33.04 33.04 18.04
C SER A 64 31.57 32.98 18.47
N ALA A 65 31.33 33.28 19.76
CA ALA A 65 29.97 33.28 20.29
C ALA A 65 29.18 34.42 19.62
N LEU A 66 28.34 34.06 18.65
CA LEU A 66 27.40 34.97 17.97
C LEU A 66 26.66 35.80 19.02
N SER A 67 26.55 37.10 18.79
CA SER A 67 25.98 38.03 19.76
C SER A 67 24.57 37.59 20.17
N ALA A 68 24.17 37.86 21.42
CA ALA A 68 22.86 37.46 21.94
C ALA A 68 21.71 37.94 21.03
N GLU A 69 21.86 39.13 20.45
CA GLU A 69 20.92 39.73 19.50
C GLU A 69 20.79 38.96 18.18
N GLU A 70 21.89 38.40 17.65
CA GLU A 70 21.87 37.58 16.44
C GLU A 70 21.21 36.23 16.71
N GLN A 71 21.44 35.66 17.89
CA GLN A 71 20.75 34.44 18.35
C GLN A 71 19.25 34.67 18.54
N GLN A 72 18.85 35.84 19.06
CA GLN A 72 17.44 36.25 19.15
C GLN A 72 16.82 36.40 17.76
N LYS A 73 17.40 37.21 16.87
CA LYS A 73 16.92 37.37 15.48
C LYS A 73 16.78 36.04 14.75
N ARG A 74 17.71 35.09 14.97
CA ARG A 74 17.65 33.75 14.36
C ARG A 74 16.53 32.87 14.94
N ARG A 75 16.24 32.98 16.25
CA ARG A 75 15.08 32.32 16.88
C ARG A 75 13.75 32.93 16.42
N GLU A 76 13.68 34.26 16.32
CA GLU A 76 12.50 34.97 15.82
C GLU A 76 12.20 34.63 14.35
N LEU A 77 13.22 34.58 13.49
CA LEU A 77 13.07 34.13 12.11
C LEU A 77 12.58 32.67 12.02
N GLN A 78 13.08 31.78 12.89
CA GLN A 78 12.60 30.40 12.95
C GLN A 78 11.15 30.30 13.45
N ALA A 79 10.78 31.07 14.48
CA ALA A 79 9.40 31.13 14.98
C ALA A 79 8.43 31.66 13.91
N LYS A 80 8.77 32.78 13.26
CA LYS A 80 7.98 33.41 12.19
C LYS A 80 7.82 32.49 10.98
N ALA A 81 8.85 31.73 10.61
CA ALA A 81 8.75 30.70 9.57
C ALA A 81 7.82 29.53 9.97
N LEU A 82 7.80 29.16 11.25
CA LEU A 82 6.90 28.14 11.79
C LEU A 82 5.43 28.61 11.77
N GLU A 83 5.17 29.86 12.18
CA GLU A 83 3.84 30.49 12.13
C GLU A 83 3.31 30.59 10.69
N GLN A 84 4.16 31.00 9.73
CA GLN A 84 3.79 31.02 8.32
C GLN A 84 3.43 29.61 7.81
N ARG A 85 4.16 28.57 8.24
CA ARG A 85 3.85 27.16 7.89
C ARG A 85 2.52 26.70 8.50
N GLY A 86 2.21 27.08 9.74
CA GLY A 86 0.92 26.79 10.38
C GLY A 86 -0.25 27.47 9.66
N ASN A 87 -0.10 28.75 9.35
CA ASN A 87 -1.12 29.53 8.63
C ASN A 87 -1.33 29.03 7.18
N ALA A 88 -0.28 28.57 6.51
CA ALA A 88 -0.39 27.93 5.18
C ALA A 88 -1.13 26.59 5.24
N TRP A 89 -0.91 25.77 6.29
CA TRP A 89 -1.64 24.52 6.49
C TRP A 89 -3.14 24.77 6.71
N GLY A 90 -3.50 25.71 7.60
CA GLY A 90 -4.89 26.07 7.87
C GLY A 90 -5.63 26.52 6.60
N LYS A 91 -4.99 27.35 5.76
CA LYS A 91 -5.54 27.77 4.46
C LYS A 91 -5.79 26.60 3.52
N ARG A 92 -4.84 25.66 3.40
CA ARG A 92 -4.98 24.46 2.55
C ARG A 92 -6.13 23.55 3.00
N VAL A 93 -6.30 23.34 4.30
CA VAL A 93 -7.42 22.56 4.86
C VAL A 93 -8.76 23.26 4.61
N ALA A 94 -8.83 24.59 4.77
CA ALA A 94 -10.04 25.36 4.48
C ALA A 94 -10.42 25.30 3.00
N THR A 95 -9.46 25.44 2.07
CA THR A 95 -9.73 25.30 0.64
C THR A 95 -10.17 23.89 0.25
N ALA A 96 -9.59 22.85 0.86
CA ALA A 96 -9.98 21.46 0.60
C ALA A 96 -11.41 21.16 1.09
N ARG A 97 -11.80 21.66 2.27
CA ARG A 97 -13.18 21.55 2.77
C ARG A 97 -14.17 22.26 1.85
N LYS A 98 -13.86 23.48 1.42
CA LYS A 98 -14.72 24.24 0.50
C LYS A 98 -14.87 23.54 -0.85
N ALA A 99 -13.79 22.99 -1.41
CA ALA A 99 -13.85 22.24 -2.67
C ALA A 99 -14.74 20.99 -2.57
N ARG A 100 -14.72 20.29 -1.44
CA ARG A 100 -15.61 19.13 -1.20
C ARG A 100 -17.08 19.52 -1.12
N GLN A 101 -17.42 20.57 -0.37
CA GLN A 101 -18.78 21.12 -0.33
C GLN A 101 -19.25 21.56 -1.72
N GLN A 102 -18.36 22.18 -2.51
CA GLN A 102 -18.70 22.62 -3.86
C GLN A 102 -18.93 21.46 -4.83
N GLN A 103 -18.19 20.34 -4.69
CA GLN A 103 -18.49 19.11 -5.42
C GLN A 103 -19.83 18.48 -5.00
N GLU A 104 -20.17 18.52 -3.71
CA GLU A 104 -21.47 18.06 -3.20
C GLU A 104 -22.61 18.94 -3.74
N GLU A 105 -22.48 20.27 -3.73
CA GLU A 105 -23.43 21.21 -4.35
C GLU A 105 -23.58 21.03 -5.87
N ASP A 106 -22.47 20.81 -6.60
CA ASP A 106 -22.50 20.61 -8.04
C ASP A 106 -23.09 19.23 -8.40
N HIS A 107 -22.88 18.21 -7.57
CA HIS A 107 -23.54 16.91 -7.69
C HIS A 107 -25.04 17.01 -7.40
N GLU A 108 -25.43 17.77 -6.38
CA GLU A 108 -26.84 18.00 -6.03
C GLU A 108 -27.57 18.82 -7.09
N LYS A 109 -26.97 19.90 -7.63
CA LYS A 109 -27.50 20.63 -8.81
C LYS A 109 -27.64 19.73 -10.03
N LYS A 110 -26.72 18.78 -10.23
CA LYS A 110 -26.78 17.81 -11.34
C LYS A 110 -27.86 16.74 -11.14
N PHE A 111 -28.29 16.51 -9.90
CA PHE A 111 -29.39 15.59 -9.56
C PHE A 111 -30.76 16.28 -9.46
N GLN A 112 -30.79 17.60 -9.19
CA GLN A 112 -32.01 18.41 -9.20
C GLN A 112 -32.50 18.65 -10.63
N TYR A 113 -33.32 17.72 -11.13
CA TYR A 113 -34.30 17.89 -12.20
C TYR A 113 -33.89 18.84 -13.33
N ALA A 114 -33.11 18.33 -14.28
CA ALA A 114 -33.28 18.74 -15.67
C ALA A 114 -34.69 18.32 -16.12
N ALA A 115 -35.67 19.23 -16.01
CA ALA A 115 -37.00 19.01 -16.57
C ALA A 115 -36.85 18.73 -18.08
N PRO A 116 -37.56 17.74 -18.64
CA PRO A 116 -37.46 17.45 -20.07
C PRO A 116 -37.87 18.70 -20.87
N PRO A 117 -37.13 19.04 -21.96
CA PRO A 117 -37.48 20.20 -22.76
C PRO A 117 -38.90 20.04 -23.32
N PRO A 118 -39.71 21.11 -23.37
CA PRO A 118 -41.02 21.05 -23.99
C PRO A 118 -40.86 20.82 -25.49
N SER A 119 -41.03 19.56 -25.90
CA SER A 119 -40.99 19.15 -27.30
C SER A 119 -42.22 19.67 -28.04
N SER A 120 -42.13 20.89 -28.56
CA SER A 120 -43.06 21.42 -29.55
C SER A 120 -42.82 20.78 -30.92
N ASP A 121 -43.11 19.49 -31.03
CA ASP A 121 -43.22 18.79 -32.31
C ASP A 121 -44.31 17.71 -32.19
N ALA A 122 -45.53 18.10 -32.56
CA ALA A 122 -46.60 17.15 -32.81
C ALA A 122 -46.42 16.54 -34.20
N ALA A 123 -46.75 15.24 -34.32
CA ALA A 123 -46.85 14.47 -35.56
C ALA A 123 -45.56 14.09 -36.31
N ALA A 124 -44.89 13.02 -35.83
CA ALA A 124 -44.61 11.85 -36.68
C ALA A 124 -44.28 10.60 -35.83
N LEU A 125 -44.58 9.42 -36.38
CA LEU A 125 -44.19 8.09 -35.88
C LEU A 125 -44.84 7.65 -34.55
N ALA A 126 -46.06 7.10 -34.67
CA ALA A 126 -46.55 6.12 -33.71
C ALA A 126 -45.54 4.97 -33.60
N GLY A 127 -44.99 4.74 -32.39
CA GLY A 127 -44.25 3.53 -32.10
C GLY A 127 -45.15 2.31 -32.33
N PRO A 128 -44.61 1.16 -32.83
CA PRO A 128 -45.41 -0.04 -32.95
C PRO A 128 -46.00 -0.41 -31.58
N PRO A 129 -47.25 -0.91 -31.53
CA PRO A 129 -47.91 -1.23 -30.27
C PRO A 129 -47.07 -2.24 -29.47
N PRO A 130 -47.18 -2.27 -28.13
CA PRO A 130 -46.42 -3.21 -27.31
C PRO A 130 -46.73 -4.65 -27.74
N ILE A 131 -45.79 -5.26 -28.48
CA ILE A 131 -45.93 -6.63 -28.96
C ILE A 131 -45.79 -7.53 -27.76
N VAL A 132 -46.91 -8.10 -27.32
CA VAL A 132 -46.94 -9.18 -26.32
C VAL A 132 -46.42 -10.44 -27.01
N LEU A 133 -45.09 -10.58 -26.99
CA LEU A 133 -44.39 -11.73 -27.57
C LEU A 133 -44.81 -12.99 -26.82
N SER A 134 -45.01 -14.09 -27.55
CA SER A 134 -45.24 -15.38 -26.90
C SER A 134 -43.99 -15.83 -26.14
N ASN A 135 -44.17 -16.71 -25.16
CA ASN A 135 -43.09 -17.15 -24.27
C ASN A 135 -41.88 -17.71 -25.04
N ASP A 136 -42.10 -18.34 -26.20
CA ASP A 136 -41.04 -18.86 -27.05
C ASP A 136 -40.37 -17.77 -27.92
N GLN A 137 -41.10 -16.72 -28.31
CA GLN A 137 -40.51 -15.54 -28.97
C GLN A 137 -39.64 -14.73 -28.01
N VAL A 138 -40.00 -14.67 -26.72
CA VAL A 138 -39.17 -14.09 -25.66
C VAL A 138 -37.86 -14.90 -25.52
N LYS A 139 -37.94 -16.23 -25.38
CA LYS A 139 -36.75 -17.10 -25.33
C LYS A 139 -35.83 -16.92 -26.53
N VAL A 140 -36.36 -16.86 -27.76
CA VAL A 140 -35.54 -16.66 -28.97
C VAL A 140 -34.84 -15.29 -28.96
N ARG A 141 -35.51 -14.24 -28.48
CA ARG A 141 -34.90 -12.92 -28.31
C ARG A 141 -33.79 -12.93 -27.25
N GLU A 142 -34.05 -13.53 -26.10
CA GLU A 142 -33.09 -13.65 -25.00
C GLU A 142 -31.86 -14.46 -25.42
N LEU A 143 -32.07 -15.60 -26.10
CA LEU A 143 -31.03 -16.40 -26.75
C LEU A 143 -30.18 -15.57 -27.71
N GLN A 144 -30.80 -14.75 -28.55
CA GLN A 144 -30.09 -13.91 -29.52
C GLN A 144 -29.26 -12.81 -28.83
N SER A 145 -29.79 -12.18 -27.78
CA SER A 145 -29.02 -11.22 -26.97
C SER A 145 -27.88 -11.87 -26.18
N ALA A 146 -28.09 -13.06 -25.62
CA ALA A 146 -27.05 -13.78 -24.86
C ALA A 146 -25.88 -14.19 -25.76
N HIS A 147 -26.15 -14.68 -26.97
CA HIS A 147 -25.11 -14.95 -27.97
C HIS A 147 -24.33 -13.70 -28.37
N GLN A 148 -25.01 -12.56 -28.53
CA GLN A 148 -24.36 -11.29 -28.90
C GLN A 148 -23.50 -10.70 -27.77
N GLN A 149 -23.89 -10.92 -26.51
CA GLN A 149 -23.18 -10.38 -25.34
C GLN A 149 -22.05 -11.29 -24.84
N MET A 150 -22.27 -12.61 -24.82
CA MET A 150 -21.39 -13.58 -24.16
C MET A 150 -20.77 -14.60 -25.11
N GLY A 151 -21.14 -14.61 -26.39
CA GLY A 151 -20.61 -15.55 -27.39
C GLY A 151 -21.00 -17.02 -27.17
N PHE A 152 -21.88 -17.31 -26.21
CA PHE A 152 -22.23 -18.67 -25.79
C PHE A 152 -23.72 -18.80 -25.43
N ASN A 153 -24.27 -20.01 -25.59
CA ASN A 153 -25.68 -20.33 -25.38
C ASN A 153 -25.92 -20.89 -23.95
N PRO A 154 -26.57 -20.14 -23.04
CA PRO A 154 -26.76 -20.59 -21.65
C PRO A 154 -27.71 -21.79 -21.50
N TYR A 155 -28.47 -22.16 -22.55
CA TYR A 155 -29.39 -23.30 -22.54
C TYR A 155 -28.86 -24.53 -23.27
N GLU A 156 -27.64 -24.45 -23.84
CA GLU A 156 -27.01 -25.59 -24.51
C GLU A 156 -26.13 -26.35 -23.52
N ALA A 157 -26.46 -27.62 -23.29
CA ALA A 157 -25.70 -28.49 -22.40
C ALA A 157 -24.34 -28.82 -23.04
N THR A 158 -23.33 -28.00 -22.76
CA THR A 158 -21.97 -28.28 -23.20
C THR A 158 -21.42 -29.50 -22.46
N PHE A 159 -21.14 -30.56 -23.20
CA PHE A 159 -20.22 -31.61 -22.77
C PHE A 159 -18.82 -31.01 -22.68
N SER A 160 -18.52 -30.43 -21.52
CA SER A 160 -17.34 -29.59 -21.32
C SER A 160 -16.06 -30.42 -21.41
N SER A 161 -15.29 -30.19 -22.48
CA SER A 161 -13.89 -30.60 -22.55
C SER A 161 -13.12 -29.92 -21.41
N SER A 162 -12.23 -30.66 -20.75
CA SER A 162 -11.51 -30.22 -19.54
C SER A 162 -10.83 -28.86 -19.69
N THR A 163 -10.37 -28.50 -20.89
CA THR A 163 -9.72 -27.21 -21.17
C THR A 163 -10.68 -26.02 -21.11
N GLN A 164 -11.94 -26.16 -21.51
CA GLN A 164 -12.94 -25.09 -21.41
C GLN A 164 -13.47 -24.94 -19.98
N ALA A 165 -13.66 -26.07 -19.27
CA ALA A 165 -14.04 -26.05 -17.86
C ALA A 165 -13.06 -25.25 -16.99
N VAL A 166 -11.74 -25.43 -17.20
CA VAL A 166 -10.70 -24.69 -16.47
C VAL A 166 -10.76 -23.17 -16.73
N SER A 167 -11.07 -22.76 -17.96
CA SER A 167 -11.18 -21.33 -18.30
C SER A 167 -12.39 -20.66 -17.62
N ALA A 168 -13.53 -21.36 -17.59
CA ALA A 168 -14.71 -20.90 -16.85
C ALA A 168 -14.48 -20.89 -15.32
N MET A 169 -13.84 -21.93 -14.78
CA MET A 169 -13.47 -22.00 -13.36
C MET A 169 -12.52 -20.87 -12.95
N ASN A 170 -11.52 -20.52 -13.77
CA ASN A 170 -10.63 -19.40 -13.51
C ASN A 170 -11.37 -18.04 -13.52
N ALA A 171 -12.37 -17.86 -14.39
CA ALA A 171 -13.21 -16.66 -14.37
C ALA A 171 -14.09 -16.56 -13.10
N ILE A 172 -14.54 -17.70 -12.56
CA ILE A 172 -15.29 -17.77 -11.30
C ILE A 172 -14.37 -17.45 -10.10
N ILE A 173 -13.13 -17.98 -10.08
CA ILE A 173 -12.11 -17.68 -9.06
C ILE A 173 -11.81 -16.17 -8.95
N THR A 174 -11.94 -15.41 -10.05
CA THR A 174 -11.78 -13.95 -10.02
C THR A 174 -12.94 -13.15 -9.43
N TYR A 175 -14.11 -13.76 -9.17
CA TYR A 175 -15.34 -13.05 -8.77
C TYR A 175 -16.04 -13.59 -7.50
N SER A 176 -15.40 -14.45 -6.71
CA SER A 176 -15.91 -14.84 -5.39
C SER A 176 -15.61 -13.78 -4.31
N ASP A 177 -16.34 -12.65 -4.31
CA ASP A 177 -16.26 -11.61 -3.27
C ASP A 177 -16.91 -12.02 -1.92
N GLY A 178 -17.12 -13.32 -1.72
CA GLY A 178 -17.86 -13.88 -0.58
C GLY A 178 -17.00 -14.29 0.63
N ASP A 179 -15.68 -14.41 0.47
CA ASP A 179 -14.76 -14.85 1.55
C ASP A 179 -13.65 -13.83 1.86
N SER A 180 -13.77 -12.61 1.31
CA SER A 180 -12.79 -11.51 1.37
C SER A 180 -12.55 -10.91 2.78
N ASN A 181 -13.05 -11.58 3.83
CA ASN A 181 -12.84 -11.27 5.25
C ASN A 181 -12.17 -12.43 6.01
N GLY A 182 -12.04 -13.62 5.39
CA GLY A 182 -11.53 -14.83 6.03
C GLY A 182 -10.09 -14.67 6.49
N ALA A 183 -9.20 -14.14 5.64
CA ALA A 183 -7.80 -13.93 6.00
C ALA A 183 -7.60 -12.95 7.17
N VAL A 184 -8.44 -11.92 7.25
CA VAL A 184 -8.43 -10.93 8.35
C VAL A 184 -8.84 -11.60 9.68
N TYR A 185 -9.84 -12.48 9.66
CA TYR A 185 -10.23 -13.24 10.85
C TYR A 185 -9.15 -14.24 11.31
N VAL A 186 -8.40 -14.84 10.38
CA VAL A 186 -7.24 -15.69 10.70
C VAL A 186 -6.11 -14.87 11.35
N LEU A 187 -5.87 -13.64 10.89
CA LEU A 187 -4.89 -12.72 11.48
C LEU A 187 -5.28 -12.30 12.91
N LEU A 188 -6.57 -12.01 13.16
CA LEU A 188 -7.10 -11.67 14.48
C LEU A 188 -6.99 -12.81 15.52
N ARG A 189 -6.79 -14.06 15.08
CA ARG A 189 -6.58 -15.22 15.98
C ARG A 189 -5.13 -15.40 16.43
N GLN A 190 -4.18 -14.65 15.88
CA GLN A 190 -2.75 -14.78 16.22
C GLN A 190 -2.41 -13.99 17.48
N ASP A 191 -1.18 -14.14 17.99
CA ASP A 191 -0.67 -13.26 19.04
C ASP A 191 -0.79 -11.79 18.61
N ALA A 192 -1.38 -10.96 19.48
CA ALA A 192 -1.75 -9.60 19.10
C ALA A 192 -0.54 -8.71 18.80
N ALA A 193 0.60 -8.89 19.48
CA ALA A 193 1.79 -8.10 19.19
C ALA A 193 2.34 -8.44 17.79
N LEU A 194 2.32 -9.73 17.42
CA LEU A 194 2.66 -10.15 16.05
C LEU A 194 1.64 -9.63 15.03
N ALA A 195 0.33 -9.84 15.28
CA ALA A 195 -0.76 -9.43 14.39
C ALA A 195 -0.78 -7.91 14.14
N MET A 196 -0.56 -7.08 15.17
CA MET A 196 -0.46 -5.63 15.03
C MET A 196 0.73 -5.22 14.14
N THR A 197 1.92 -5.81 14.36
CA THR A 197 3.09 -5.47 13.54
C THR A 197 2.97 -5.96 12.09
N ALA A 198 2.27 -7.08 11.86
CA ALA A 198 1.91 -7.57 10.54
C ALA A 198 0.92 -6.62 9.86
N ALA A 199 -0.22 -6.31 10.51
CA ALA A 199 -1.24 -5.40 10.00
C ALA A 199 -0.69 -4.01 9.64
N GLU A 200 0.10 -3.41 10.54
CA GLU A 200 0.81 -2.15 10.25
C GLU A 200 1.71 -2.24 9.01
N THR A 201 2.37 -3.38 8.80
CA THR A 201 3.28 -3.59 7.66
C THR A 201 2.48 -3.78 6.37
N LEU A 202 1.38 -4.54 6.41
CA LEU A 202 0.43 -4.71 5.29
C LEU A 202 -0.16 -3.37 4.87
N ILE A 203 -0.73 -2.60 5.79
CA ILE A 203 -1.31 -1.28 5.52
C ILE A 203 -0.28 -0.37 4.83
N LYS A 204 0.96 -0.31 5.35
CA LYS A 204 2.04 0.49 4.74
C LYS A 204 2.39 0.02 3.33
N MET A 205 2.43 -1.30 3.08
CA MET A 205 2.75 -1.86 1.76
C MET A 205 1.63 -1.60 0.76
N LEU A 206 0.37 -1.93 1.09
CA LEU A 206 -0.80 -1.70 0.23
C LEU A 206 -1.01 -0.20 -0.04
N THR A 207 -0.82 0.66 0.96
CA THR A 207 -0.88 2.13 0.80
C THR A 207 0.15 2.65 -0.22
N ASN A 208 1.36 2.07 -0.27
CA ASN A 208 2.38 2.49 -1.24
C ASN A 208 1.98 2.10 -2.68
N VAL A 209 1.31 0.95 -2.84
CA VAL A 209 0.75 0.50 -4.13
C VAL A 209 -0.36 1.43 -4.60
N VAL A 210 -1.31 1.78 -3.73
CA VAL A 210 -2.41 2.70 -4.09
C VAL A 210 -1.88 4.09 -4.43
N LYS A 211 -0.84 4.58 -3.73
CA LYS A 211 -0.24 5.90 -4.00
C LYS A 211 0.60 5.94 -5.28
N ASN A 212 1.34 4.88 -5.59
CA ASN A 212 2.24 4.81 -6.73
C ASN A 212 1.94 3.56 -7.57
N PRO A 213 0.75 3.48 -8.19
CA PRO A 213 0.32 2.25 -8.84
C PRO A 213 1.21 1.84 -10.01
N GLN A 214 1.90 2.78 -10.66
CA GLN A 214 2.78 2.49 -11.81
C GLN A 214 4.17 1.95 -11.44
N ASP A 215 4.59 2.02 -10.16
CA ASP A 215 5.93 1.60 -9.75
C ASP A 215 5.97 0.09 -9.43
N GLU A 216 6.61 -0.68 -10.30
CA GLU A 216 6.75 -2.13 -10.20
C GLU A 216 7.38 -2.59 -8.88
N LYS A 217 8.19 -1.74 -8.23
CA LYS A 217 8.81 -2.02 -6.93
C LYS A 217 7.80 -2.26 -5.83
N PHE A 218 6.62 -1.62 -5.88
CA PHE A 218 5.55 -1.86 -4.91
C PHE A 218 4.62 -3.01 -5.34
N ARG A 219 4.56 -3.30 -6.65
CA ARG A 219 3.82 -4.46 -7.21
C ARG A 219 4.51 -5.81 -6.98
N LYS A 220 5.83 -5.84 -6.78
CA LYS A 220 6.61 -7.08 -6.55
C LYS A 220 7.15 -7.17 -5.12
N ILE A 221 6.67 -8.15 -4.36
CA ILE A 221 7.09 -8.45 -2.99
C ILE A 221 7.87 -9.78 -3.00
N ARG A 222 9.06 -9.82 -2.40
CA ARG A 222 9.88 -11.03 -2.26
C ARG A 222 9.62 -11.69 -0.91
N LEU A 223 9.08 -12.92 -0.88
CA LEU A 223 8.78 -13.61 0.38
C LEU A 223 10.04 -14.11 1.10
N SER A 224 11.14 -14.35 0.38
CA SER A 224 12.46 -14.70 0.97
C SER A 224 13.19 -13.51 1.61
N ASN A 225 12.64 -12.29 1.57
CA ASN A 225 13.20 -11.18 2.33
C ASN A 225 12.92 -11.38 3.82
N GLY A 226 13.97 -11.50 4.66
CA GLY A 226 13.81 -11.77 6.10
C GLY A 226 12.90 -10.78 6.86
N ALA A 227 12.79 -9.53 6.42
CA ALA A 227 11.85 -8.57 7.04
C ALA A 227 10.39 -8.84 6.67
N VAL A 228 10.13 -9.38 5.48
CA VAL A 228 8.81 -9.86 5.03
C VAL A 228 8.50 -11.20 5.67
N GLN A 229 9.49 -12.10 5.73
CA GLN A 229 9.33 -13.44 6.30
C GLN A 229 8.94 -13.38 7.78
N THR A 230 9.72 -12.68 8.61
CA THR A 230 9.48 -12.58 10.07
C THR A 230 8.18 -11.86 10.44
N LYS A 231 7.65 -10.99 9.55
CA LYS A 231 6.46 -10.17 9.84
C LYS A 231 5.17 -10.65 9.18
N LEU A 232 5.25 -11.25 7.99
CA LEU A 232 4.09 -11.62 7.18
C LEU A 232 4.03 -13.13 6.93
N VAL A 233 5.15 -13.82 6.72
CA VAL A 233 5.13 -15.28 6.47
C VAL A 233 4.97 -16.07 7.78
N VAL A 234 5.54 -15.57 8.89
CA VAL A 234 5.37 -16.16 10.23
C VAL A 234 3.96 -15.98 10.79
N VAL A 235 3.16 -15.04 10.26
CA VAL A 235 1.81 -14.72 10.78
C VAL A 235 0.74 -15.26 9.82
N PRO A 236 0.00 -16.33 10.18
CA PRO A 236 -1.10 -16.84 9.37
C PRO A 236 -2.13 -15.76 9.02
N GLY A 237 -2.69 -15.82 7.81
CA GLY A 237 -3.62 -14.82 7.28
C GLY A 237 -2.95 -13.59 6.65
N ALA A 238 -1.73 -13.19 7.06
CA ALA A 238 -1.10 -11.98 6.53
C ALA A 238 -0.72 -12.09 5.04
N VAL A 239 -0.28 -13.27 4.59
CA VAL A 239 -0.03 -13.55 3.16
C VAL A 239 -1.35 -13.67 2.38
N ASP A 240 -2.41 -14.12 3.05
CA ASP A 240 -3.70 -14.39 2.41
C ASP A 240 -4.48 -13.09 2.20
N ILE A 241 -4.34 -12.08 3.08
CA ILE A 241 -4.78 -10.70 2.84
C ILE A 241 -4.12 -10.10 1.59
N LEU A 242 -2.83 -10.41 1.32
CA LEU A 242 -2.18 -9.98 0.08
C LEU A 242 -2.76 -10.70 -1.14
N ALA A 243 -3.06 -12.00 -1.04
CA ALA A 243 -3.73 -12.74 -2.11
C ALA A 243 -5.16 -12.20 -2.38
N GLU A 244 -5.92 -11.92 -1.32
CA GLU A 244 -7.24 -11.26 -1.39
C GLU A 244 -7.15 -9.87 -2.02
N ALA A 245 -6.08 -9.10 -1.78
CA ALA A 245 -5.82 -7.82 -2.45
C ALA A 245 -5.40 -7.94 -3.94
N GLY A 246 -5.23 -9.17 -4.45
CA GLY A 246 -4.92 -9.45 -5.86
C GLY A 246 -3.46 -9.82 -6.14
N PHE A 247 -2.59 -9.98 -5.13
CA PHE A 247 -1.21 -10.42 -5.36
C PHE A 247 -1.16 -11.91 -5.67
N LEU A 248 -0.65 -12.27 -6.84
CA LEU A 248 -0.46 -13.66 -7.23
C LEU A 248 0.90 -14.19 -6.76
N ARG A 249 0.93 -15.41 -6.24
CA ARG A 249 2.19 -16.11 -5.94
C ARG A 249 2.83 -16.54 -7.26
N ALA A 250 4.06 -16.10 -7.50
CA ALA A 250 4.85 -16.44 -8.68
C ALA A 250 6.23 -16.95 -8.22
N GLU A 251 6.65 -18.10 -8.72
CA GLU A 251 7.98 -18.64 -8.45
C GLU A 251 8.91 -18.25 -9.61
N ILE A 252 10.02 -17.58 -9.29
CA ILE A 252 11.00 -17.09 -10.25
C ILE A 252 12.39 -17.43 -9.69
N ASP A 253 13.21 -18.12 -10.48
CA ASP A 253 14.57 -18.54 -10.11
C ASP A 253 14.67 -19.33 -8.78
N GLY A 254 13.64 -20.13 -8.48
CA GLY A 254 13.54 -20.91 -7.23
C GLY A 254 13.15 -20.11 -6.00
N GLU A 255 12.71 -18.86 -6.17
CA GLU A 255 12.22 -18.00 -5.08
C GLU A 255 10.76 -17.60 -5.27
N VAL A 256 10.00 -17.59 -4.16
CA VAL A 256 8.59 -17.20 -4.17
C VAL A 256 8.44 -15.68 -4.05
N TYR A 257 7.79 -15.09 -5.04
CA TYR A 257 7.36 -13.70 -5.09
C TYR A 257 5.84 -13.60 -5.02
N LEU A 258 5.35 -12.46 -4.53
CA LEU A 258 3.98 -12.00 -4.69
C LEU A 258 4.00 -10.85 -5.69
N MET A 259 3.25 -10.98 -6.78
CA MET A 259 3.25 -10.02 -7.89
C MET A 259 1.82 -9.57 -8.23
N LEU A 260 1.62 -8.25 -8.28
CA LEU A 260 0.38 -7.61 -8.67
C LEU A 260 0.50 -7.14 -10.12
N THR A 261 -0.05 -7.90 -11.07
CA THR A 261 0.04 -7.59 -12.49
C THR A 261 -0.83 -6.37 -12.84
N ALA A 262 -0.37 -5.54 -13.78
CA ALA A 262 -1.05 -4.28 -14.12
C ALA A 262 -2.51 -4.47 -14.56
N GLY A 263 -2.82 -5.57 -15.27
CA GLY A 263 -4.18 -5.89 -15.73
C GLY A 263 -5.11 -6.45 -14.65
N LEU A 264 -4.58 -6.87 -13.49
CA LEU A 264 -5.36 -7.34 -12.33
C LEU A 264 -5.39 -6.30 -11.20
N PHE A 265 -4.75 -5.13 -11.38
CA PHE A 265 -4.75 -4.07 -10.38
C PHE A 265 -6.13 -3.41 -10.27
N GLN A 266 -6.86 -3.77 -9.22
CA GLN A 266 -8.15 -3.17 -8.87
C GLN A 266 -7.96 -2.28 -7.64
N ALA A 267 -7.97 -0.95 -7.83
CA ALA A 267 -7.68 0.00 -6.75
C ALA A 267 -8.67 -0.12 -5.59
N GLU A 268 -9.96 -0.35 -5.89
CA GLU A 268 -11.02 -0.55 -4.89
C GLU A 268 -10.81 -1.82 -4.05
N ARG A 269 -10.36 -2.92 -4.68
CA ARG A 269 -10.06 -4.19 -4.01
C ARG A 269 -8.87 -4.06 -3.04
N VAL A 270 -7.82 -3.37 -3.47
CA VAL A 270 -6.65 -3.06 -2.63
C VAL A 270 -7.05 -2.11 -1.49
N GLN A 271 -7.88 -1.11 -1.75
CA GLN A 271 -8.36 -0.19 -0.72
C GLN A 271 -9.27 -0.90 0.31
N SER A 272 -10.18 -1.77 -0.13
CA SER A 272 -11.02 -2.56 0.76
C SER A 272 -10.19 -3.47 1.68
N ALA A 273 -9.12 -4.07 1.15
CA ALA A 273 -8.17 -4.83 1.97
C ALA A 273 -7.42 -3.96 3.01
N ILE A 274 -7.08 -2.71 2.67
CA ILE A 274 -6.54 -1.73 3.63
C ILE A 274 -7.57 -1.45 4.73
N ASP A 275 -8.78 -1.05 4.35
CA ASP A 275 -9.83 -0.64 5.29
C ASP A 275 -10.18 -1.77 6.28
N ARG A 276 -10.30 -3.01 5.79
CA ARG A 276 -10.51 -4.21 6.63
C ARG A 276 -9.35 -4.46 7.59
N THR A 277 -8.10 -4.28 7.12
CA THR A 277 -6.89 -4.43 7.95
C THR A 277 -6.77 -3.32 8.99
N GLU A 278 -7.20 -2.09 8.68
CA GLU A 278 -7.28 -0.99 9.65
C GLU A 278 -8.31 -1.27 10.74
N VAL A 279 -9.51 -1.76 10.38
CA VAL A 279 -10.52 -2.19 11.37
C VAL A 279 -9.98 -3.29 12.27
N ALA A 280 -9.28 -4.29 11.73
CA ALA A 280 -8.64 -5.34 12.52
C ALA A 280 -7.53 -4.79 13.45
N LEU A 281 -6.71 -3.85 12.98
CA LEU A 281 -5.68 -3.19 13.80
C LEU A 281 -6.31 -2.41 14.97
N ILE A 282 -7.43 -1.72 14.73
CA ILE A 282 -8.21 -1.02 15.77
C ILE A 282 -8.77 -2.03 16.78
N GLN A 283 -9.33 -3.15 16.34
CA GLN A 283 -9.80 -4.22 17.23
C GLN A 283 -8.67 -4.79 18.11
N LEU A 284 -7.48 -5.04 17.54
CA LEU A 284 -6.30 -5.49 18.29
C LEU A 284 -5.80 -4.44 19.29
N GLN A 285 -5.95 -3.15 19.01
CA GLN A 285 -5.60 -2.07 19.94
C GLN A 285 -6.60 -1.93 21.10
N HIS A 286 -7.89 -2.16 20.87
CA HIS A 286 -8.94 -1.99 21.87
C HIS A 286 -9.29 -3.27 22.65
N GLY A 287 -8.95 -4.46 22.14
CA GLY A 287 -9.17 -5.75 22.81
C GLY A 287 -8.24 -6.04 24.01
N PHE A 288 -7.43 -5.06 24.43
CA PHE A 288 -6.48 -5.14 25.56
C PHE A 288 -6.89 -4.27 26.78
N ALA A 289 -8.18 -3.94 26.88
CA ALA A 289 -8.78 -3.20 28.00
C ALA A 289 -9.56 -4.13 28.94
#